data_AF-A0A847VH34-F1
#
_entry.id   AF-A0A847VH34-F1
#
_cell.length_a   1.000
_cell.length_b   1.000
_cell.length_c   1.000
_cell.angle_alpha   90.00
_cell.angle_beta   90.00
_cell.angle_gamma   90.00
#
_symmetry.space_group_name_H-M   'P 1'
#
loop_
_entity.id
_entity.type
_entity.pdbx_description
1 polymer ?
#
loop_
_entity_poly.entity_id
_entity_poly.type
_entity_poly.pdbx_seq_one_letter_code
_entity_poly.pdbx_strand_id
1 'polypeptide(L)'
;MTYQTLVFERDAADAFATVTLNRPDKLNSLNGQLLDELEHAVRAASADDSIAALVLTGAGRAFSTGFDLNSEDFELDAEAWREDIRANCNRLLTIW
;
A
#
# COMPACT_ATOMS: atom_id res chain seq x y z
N MET A 1 -0.85 -10.74 10.03
CA MET A 1 -0.11 -10.83 8.76
C MET A 1 1.22 -10.12 8.94
N THR A 2 2.31 -10.66 8.41
CA THR A 2 3.62 -9.98 8.41
C THR A 2 3.79 -9.31 7.05
N TYR A 3 3.95 -8.00 7.03
CA TYR A 3 4.19 -7.23 5.81
C TYR A 3 5.65 -7.31 5.37
N GLN A 4 5.90 -7.31 4.07
CA GLN A 4 7.27 -7.25 3.51
C GLN A 4 7.57 -5.90 2.88
N THR A 5 6.56 -5.22 2.35
CA THR A 5 6.70 -3.93 1.64
C THR A 5 6.11 -2.75 2.41
N LEU A 6 5.48 -3.01 3.56
CA LEU A 6 4.97 -2.01 4.50
C LEU A 6 5.54 -2.22 5.90
N VAL A 7 5.48 -1.15 6.70
CA VAL A 7 5.57 -1.21 8.17
C VAL A 7 4.29 -0.64 8.74
N PHE A 8 3.68 -1.36 9.69
CA PHE A 8 2.48 -0.92 10.41
C PHE A 8 2.82 -0.77 11.89
N GLU A 9 2.66 0.45 12.41
CA GLU A 9 3.02 0.81 13.78
C GLU A 9 1.86 1.47 14.49
N ARG A 10 1.71 1.15 15.77
CA ARG A 10 0.67 1.72 16.63
C ARG A 10 1.15 1.72 18.08
N ASP A 11 1.04 2.88 18.73
CA ASP A 11 1.13 2.97 20.19
C ASP A 11 -0.28 2.74 20.79
N ALA A 12 -0.36 2.02 21.91
CA ALA A 12 -1.61 1.78 22.61
C ALA A 12 -2.23 3.06 23.20
N ALA A 13 -1.42 4.10 23.42
CA ALA A 13 -1.88 5.41 23.88
C ALA A 13 -2.49 6.26 22.76
N ASP A 14 -2.22 5.93 21.50
CA ASP A 14 -2.65 6.71 20.34
C ASP A 14 -3.97 6.17 19.76
N ALA A 15 -4.84 7.10 19.35
CA ALA A 15 -6.04 6.81 18.57
C ALA A 15 -5.76 6.77 17.05
N PHE A 16 -4.50 6.63 16.64
CA PHE A 16 -4.12 6.51 15.23
C PHE A 16 -3.04 5.44 15.06
N ALA A 17 -2.89 4.96 13.83
CA ALA A 17 -1.78 4.08 13.44
C ALA A 17 -1.01 4.67 12.26
N THR A 18 0.25 4.30 12.13
CA THR A 18 1.13 4.71 11.02
C THR A 18 1.36 3.54 10.09
N VAL A 19 1.13 3.77 8.80
CA VAL A 19 1.51 2.88 7.70
C VAL A 19 2.64 3.53 6.93
N THR A 20 3.78 2.86 6.88
CA THR A 20 4.96 3.32 6.15
C THR A 20 5.18 2.43 4.93
N LEU A 21 5.13 3.01 3.72
CA LEU A 21 5.57 2.33 2.50
C LEU A 21 7.07 2.06 2.61
N ASN A 22 7.49 0.80 2.51
CA ASN A 22 8.84 0.36 2.85
C ASN A 22 9.55 -0.32 1.68
N ARG A 23 9.65 0.39 0.56
CA ARG A 23 10.50 0.03 -0.59
C ARG A 23 11.45 1.20 -0.93
N PRO A 24 12.28 1.67 0.02
CA PRO A 24 13.07 2.90 -0.14
C PRO A 24 14.04 2.85 -1.34
N ASP A 25 14.61 1.69 -1.64
CA ASP A 25 15.50 1.48 -2.79
C ASP A 25 14.79 1.65 -4.15
N LYS A 26 13.46 1.57 -4.14
CA LYS A 26 12.57 1.81 -5.30
C LYS A 26 11.77 3.10 -5.16
N LEU A 27 12.14 3.98 -4.23
CA LEU A 27 11.42 5.22 -3.92
C LEU A 27 9.93 4.99 -3.62
N ASN A 28 9.62 3.84 -3.02
CA ASN A 28 8.27 3.42 -2.67
C ASN A 28 7.32 3.37 -3.89
N SER A 29 7.80 2.94 -5.06
CA SER A 29 6.93 2.58 -6.18
C SER A 29 5.95 1.47 -5.79
N LEU A 30 4.75 1.49 -6.38
CA LEU A 30 3.63 0.63 -6.01
C LEU A 30 3.61 -0.61 -6.93
N ASN A 31 4.10 -1.76 -6.43
CA ASN A 31 3.92 -3.05 -7.09
C ASN A 31 2.67 -3.77 -6.52
N GLY A 32 2.25 -4.87 -7.15
CA GLY A 32 1.09 -5.66 -6.70
C GLY A 32 1.12 -6.02 -5.22
N GLN A 33 2.26 -6.50 -4.71
CA GLN A 33 2.39 -6.87 -3.30
C GLN A 33 2.17 -5.68 -2.35
N LEU A 34 2.74 -4.51 -2.64
CA LEU A 34 2.52 -3.32 -1.82
C LEU A 34 1.05 -2.90 -1.83
N LEU A 35 0.38 -2.98 -2.97
CA LEU A 35 -1.04 -2.64 -3.08
C LEU A 35 -1.91 -3.61 -2.27
N ASP A 36 -1.62 -4.92 -2.31
CA ASP A 36 -2.32 -5.94 -1.51
C ASP A 36 -2.10 -5.73 0.00
N GLU A 37 -0.85 -5.48 0.41
CA GLU A 37 -0.52 -5.20 1.81
C GLU A 37 -1.18 -3.90 2.30
N LEU A 38 -1.27 -2.88 1.44
CA LEU A 38 -1.85 -1.58 1.79
C LEU A 38 -3.37 -1.68 1.92
N GLU A 39 -4.05 -2.37 1.01
CA GLU A 39 -5.47 -2.67 1.13
C GLU A 39 -5.75 -3.42 2.44
N HIS A 40 -4.97 -4.46 2.74
CA HIS A 40 -5.12 -5.22 3.97
C HIS A 40 -4.93 -4.33 5.21
N ALA A 41 -3.88 -3.49 5.24
CA ALA A 41 -3.60 -2.58 6.36
C ALA A 41 -4.74 -1.57 6.59
N VAL A 42 -5.25 -0.96 5.51
CA VAL A 42 -6.38 -0.02 5.59
C VAL A 42 -7.63 -0.71 6.10
N ARG A 43 -8.00 -1.88 5.55
CA ARG A 43 -9.16 -2.64 5.99
C ARG A 43 -9.06 -3.07 7.46
N ALA A 44 -7.88 -3.53 7.88
CA ALA A 44 -7.65 -3.93 9.26
C ALA A 44 -7.82 -2.76 10.22
N ALA A 45 -7.29 -1.59 9.87
CA ALA A 45 -7.46 -0.37 10.67
C ALA A 45 -8.90 0.13 10.69
N SER A 46 -9.62 0.10 9.56
CA SER A 46 -11.02 0.50 9.49
C SER A 46 -11.96 -0.41 10.30
N ALA A 47 -11.56 -1.65 10.56
CA ALA A 47 -12.31 -2.59 11.38
C ALA A 47 -11.98 -2.49 12.88
N ASP A 48 -10.99 -1.68 13.27
CA ASP A 48 -10.58 -1.49 14.66
C ASP A 48 -11.09 -0.15 15.18
N ASP A 49 -12.15 -0.18 15.99
CA ASP A 49 -12.81 0.99 16.59
C ASP A 49 -11.87 1.85 17.47
N SER A 50 -10.70 1.33 17.83
CA SER A 50 -9.70 2.07 18.61
C SER A 50 -8.73 2.87 17.73
N ILE A 51 -8.83 2.77 16.40
CA ILE A 51 -8.06 3.55 15.42
C ILE A 51 -9.01 4.54 14.75
N ALA A 52 -8.89 5.81 15.12
CA ALA A 52 -9.66 6.92 14.55
C ALA A 52 -9.03 7.50 13.27
N ALA A 53 -7.73 7.29 13.05
CA ALA A 53 -7.03 7.80 11.88
C ALA A 53 -5.83 6.93 11.46
N LEU A 54 -5.47 7.01 10.18
CA LEU A 54 -4.22 6.46 9.66
C LEU A 54 -3.30 7.59 9.18
N VAL A 55 -2.03 7.51 9.56
CA VAL A 55 -0.94 8.28 8.96
C VAL A 55 -0.30 7.40 7.90
N LEU A 56 -0.38 7.82 6.64
CA LEU A 56 0.31 7.15 5.54
C LEU A 56 1.58 7.93 5.17
N THR A 57 2.74 7.29 5.20
CA THR A 57 4.02 7.89 4.87
C THR A 57 4.93 6.93 4.08
N GLY A 58 6.07 7.41 3.59
CA GLY A 58 7.06 6.58 2.89
C GLY A 58 8.39 6.54 3.63
N ALA A 59 9.04 5.37 3.64
CA ALA A 59 10.39 5.22 4.16
C ALA A 59 11.40 5.93 3.25
N GLY A 60 12.42 6.54 3.85
CA GLY A 60 13.50 7.19 3.12
C GLY A 60 13.12 8.55 2.53
N ARG A 61 13.59 8.83 1.31
CA ARG A 61 13.58 10.20 0.74
C ARG A 61 12.33 10.57 -0.07
N ALA A 62 11.39 9.65 -0.26
CA ALA A 62 10.21 9.85 -1.09
C ALA A 62 8.99 9.21 -0.43
N PHE A 63 7.82 9.84 -0.58
CA PHE A 63 6.56 9.21 -0.20
C PHE A 63 6.28 7.99 -1.09
N SER A 64 6.08 8.23 -2.39
CA SER A 64 5.94 7.21 -3.44
C SER A 64 6.16 7.88 -4.81
N THR A 65 6.65 7.12 -5.79
CA THR A 65 6.76 7.55 -7.20
C THR A 65 5.62 7.02 -8.09
N GLY A 66 4.55 6.46 -7.51
CA GLY A 66 3.44 5.86 -8.27
C GLY A 66 3.68 4.40 -8.65
N PHE A 67 2.91 3.87 -9.62
CA PHE A 67 3.00 2.45 -10.02
C PHE A 67 4.41 2.05 -10.46
N ASP A 68 4.80 0.84 -10.05
CA ASP A 68 6.10 0.28 -10.40
C ASP A 68 6.09 -0.23 -11.84
N LEU A 69 6.59 0.59 -12.77
CA LEU A 69 6.61 0.24 -14.20
C LEU A 69 7.60 -0.89 -14.56
N ASN A 70 8.38 -1.37 -13.58
CA ASN A 70 9.33 -2.47 -13.77
C ASN A 70 8.87 -3.76 -13.06
N SER A 71 7.62 -3.82 -12.59
CA SER A 71 7.05 -5.06 -12.07
C SER A 71 6.74 -6.04 -13.21
N GLU A 72 6.61 -7.32 -12.87
CA GLU A 72 6.22 -8.39 -13.79
C GLU A 72 4.86 -8.13 -14.47
N ASP A 73 4.08 -7.17 -13.94
CA ASP A 73 2.77 -6.74 -14.45
C ASP A 73 2.82 -6.16 -15.89
N PHE A 74 4.01 -5.77 -16.38
CA PHE A 74 4.20 -5.22 -17.73
C PHE A 74 4.62 -6.24 -18.79
N GLU A 75 4.73 -7.52 -18.43
CA GLU A 75 4.91 -8.62 -19.40
C GLU A 75 3.58 -9.23 -19.87
N LEU A 76 2.45 -8.69 -19.40
CA LEU A 76 1.09 -9.13 -19.72
C LEU A 76 0.65 -8.72 -21.13
N ASP A 77 -0.28 -9.49 -21.71
CA ASP A 77 -1.00 -9.04 -22.91
C ASP A 77 -1.99 -7.90 -22.59
N ALA A 78 -2.55 -7.30 -23.64
CA ALA A 78 -3.43 -6.14 -23.48
C ALA A 78 -4.74 -6.43 -22.72
N GLU A 79 -5.23 -7.68 -22.71
CA GLU A 79 -6.45 -8.05 -21.99
C GLU A 79 -6.11 -8.20 -20.49
N ALA A 80 -5.10 -9.00 -20.18
CA ALA A 80 -4.63 -9.23 -18.81
C ALA A 80 -4.17 -7.93 -18.14
N TRP A 81 -3.47 -7.05 -18.87
CA TRP A 81 -3.06 -5.74 -18.35
C TRP A 81 -4.26 -4.84 -17.97
N ARG A 82 -5.38 -4.90 -18.71
CA ARG A 82 -6.59 -4.13 -18.38
C ARG A 82 -7.27 -4.63 -17.11
N GLU A 83 -7.23 -5.94 -16.88
CA GLU A 83 -7.75 -6.53 -15.65
C GLU A 83 -6.88 -6.16 -14.45
N ASP A 84 -5.56 -6.26 -14.61
CA ASP A 84 -4.60 -5.92 -13.56
C ASP A 84 -4.68 -4.43 -13.16
N ILE A 85 -4.65 -3.51 -14.14
CA ILE A 85 -4.74 -2.08 -13.83
C ILE A 85 -6.07 -1.73 -13.16
N ARG A 86 -7.17 -2.41 -13.53
CA ARG A 86 -8.47 -2.24 -12.87
C ARG A 86 -8.43 -2.71 -11.42
N ALA A 87 -7.83 -3.88 -11.15
CA ALA A 87 -7.66 -4.38 -9.79
C ALA A 87 -6.82 -3.40 -8.95
N ASN A 88 -5.69 -2.94 -9.50
CA ASN A 88 -4.81 -1.97 -8.85
C ASN A 88 -5.50 -0.63 -8.56
N CYS A 89 -6.30 -0.11 -9.50
CA CYS A 89 -7.12 1.08 -9.26
C CYS A 89 -8.16 0.85 -8.15
N ASN A 90 -8.85 -0.30 -8.12
CA ASN A 90 -9.83 -0.61 -7.09
C ASN A 90 -9.20 -0.69 -5.69
N ARG A 91 -8.01 -1.29 -5.58
CA ARG A 91 -7.23 -1.32 -4.33
C ARG A 91 -6.92 0.08 -3.83
N LEU A 92 -6.41 0.95 -4.71
CA LEU A 92 -6.11 2.35 -4.37
C LEU A 92 -7.35 3.14 -3.96
N LEU A 93 -8.52 2.87 -4.55
CA LEU A 93 -9.77 3.50 -4.15
C LEU A 93 -10.22 3.09 -2.74
N THR A 94 -9.70 2.00 -2.17
CA THR A 94 -9.96 1.64 -0.76
C THR A 94 -9.34 2.64 0.23
N ILE A 95 -8.38 3.46 -0.23
CA ILE A 95 -7.75 4.52 0.56
C ILE A 95 -8.65 5.78 0.62
N TRP A 96 -9.60 5.94 -0.30
CA TRP A 96 -10.42 7.16 -0.48
C TRP A 96 -11.86 7.00 0.01
#